data_AF-A0AAW2K565-F1
#
_entry.id   AF-A0AAW2K565-F1
#
_cell.length_a   1.000
_cell.length_b   1.000
_cell.length_c   1.000
_cell.angle_alpha   90.00
_cell.angle_beta   90.00
_cell.angle_gamma   90.00
#
_symmetry.space_group_name_H-M   'P 1'
#
loop_
_entity.id
_entity.type
_entity.pdbx_description
1 polymer ?
#
loop_
_entity_poly.entity_id
_entity_poly.type
_entity_poly.pdbx_seq_one_letter_code
_entity_poly.pdbx_strand_id
1 'polypeptide(L)'
;MEDSSFDLELELSSLPKQKWWGADYLYQLGGFWHLPQLIKGVTRVTKNFQPLPSDVILASFPKTGTTWLKALLYSIVNRSSKHRLTVENAHSLVPFLEYFDTDGKPPYESTTAVPPDSNHSRRIFSTHMPYQLLAKTLDSSACRVVYVTRNPKDTLVSSWHFVKKWEKAREEPWPFEVVVEKFCCGVTPYGPYYDHMIGYRKLSLERPKSAHFLTYEELRNDPQTHVKKLAEFLGCPFEGEDVEGQVREIVKS
;
A
#
# COMPACT_ATOMS: atom_id res chain seq x y z
N MET A 1 -2.72 27.90 -11.35
CA MET A 1 -1.76 26.89 -10.83
C MET A 1 -0.98 27.39 -9.61
N GLU A 2 -1.03 28.68 -9.25
CA GLU A 2 -0.37 29.23 -8.05
C GLU A 2 -1.13 29.00 -6.72
N ASP A 3 -2.43 28.73 -6.78
CA ASP A 3 -3.29 28.57 -5.60
C ASP A 3 -2.99 27.27 -4.79
N SER A 4 -2.56 26.22 -5.48
CA SER A 4 -2.32 24.90 -4.88
C SER A 4 -1.03 24.81 -4.06
N SER A 5 -0.02 25.62 -4.32
CA SER A 5 1.25 25.58 -3.57
C SER A 5 1.15 26.36 -2.27
N PHE A 6 0.44 27.49 -2.29
CA PHE A 6 0.19 28.32 -1.12
C PHE A 6 -0.66 27.60 -0.07
N ASP A 7 -1.72 26.91 -0.50
CA ASP A 7 -2.56 26.09 0.39
C ASP A 7 -1.79 24.92 1.02
N LEU A 8 -0.88 24.30 0.28
CA LEU A 8 -0.04 23.22 0.81
C LEU A 8 0.96 23.74 1.84
N GLU A 9 1.58 24.90 1.60
CA GLU A 9 2.50 25.51 2.55
C GLU A 9 1.80 25.93 3.84
N LEU A 10 0.58 26.48 3.75
CA LEU A 10 -0.28 26.77 4.90
C LEU A 10 -0.65 25.50 5.66
N GLU A 11 -1.09 24.44 4.97
CA GLU A 11 -1.44 23.16 5.58
C GLU A 11 -0.22 22.56 6.31
N LEU A 12 0.94 22.49 5.64
CA LEU A 12 2.18 21.98 6.21
C LEU A 12 2.69 22.82 7.38
N SER A 13 2.52 24.14 7.37
CA SER A 13 2.97 25.03 8.44
C SER A 13 2.29 24.75 9.79
N SER A 14 1.08 24.20 9.75
CA SER A 14 0.28 23.87 10.94
C SER A 14 0.59 22.49 11.53
N LEU A 15 1.25 21.61 10.78
CA LEU A 15 1.51 20.24 11.20
C LEU A 15 2.83 20.14 11.98
N PRO A 16 2.88 19.33 13.06
CA PRO A 16 4.15 19.00 13.70
C PRO A 16 5.12 18.42 12.69
N LYS A 17 6.36 18.91 12.66
CA LYS A 17 7.40 18.42 11.76
C LYS A 17 8.64 17.98 12.51
N GLN A 18 9.34 16.98 11.97
CA GLN A 18 10.59 16.50 12.54
C GLN A 18 11.63 16.28 11.44
N LYS A 19 12.89 16.61 11.75
CA LYS A 19 14.00 16.33 10.84
C LYS A 19 14.08 14.83 10.58
N TRP A 20 14.10 14.51 9.29
CA TRP A 20 14.31 13.18 8.75
C TRP A 20 15.63 13.19 7.95
N TRP A 21 15.71 12.46 6.85
CA TRP A 21 16.92 12.20 6.10
C TRP A 21 17.52 13.45 5.44
N GLY A 22 18.81 13.73 5.68
CA GLY A 22 19.50 14.88 5.10
C GLY A 22 18.80 16.20 5.43
N ALA A 23 18.39 16.94 4.40
CA ALA A 23 17.64 18.20 4.52
C ALA A 23 16.10 18.02 4.60
N ASP A 24 15.59 16.79 4.50
CA ASP A 24 14.14 16.54 4.46
C ASP A 24 13.50 16.51 5.86
N TYR A 25 12.21 16.81 5.90
CA TYR A 25 11.36 16.78 7.09
C TYR A 25 10.18 15.84 6.88
N LEU A 26 9.73 15.20 7.97
CA LEU A 26 8.45 14.51 8.02
C LEU A 26 7.43 15.39 8.73
N TYR A 27 6.18 15.30 8.32
CA TYR A 27 5.04 16.03 8.88
C TYR A 27 4.04 15.04 9.46
N GLN A 28 3.53 15.33 10.65
CA GLN A 28 2.64 14.43 11.37
C GLN A 28 1.17 14.74 11.04
N LEU A 29 0.44 13.75 10.53
CA LEU A 29 -0.98 13.81 10.24
C LEU A 29 -1.67 12.59 10.88
N GLY A 30 -2.66 12.85 11.74
CA GLY A 30 -3.39 11.80 12.48
C GLY A 30 -2.51 10.88 13.32
N GLY A 31 -1.40 11.40 13.84
CA GLY A 31 -0.42 10.64 14.63
C GLY A 31 0.67 9.94 13.81
N PHE A 32 0.59 9.96 12.48
CA PHE A 32 1.53 9.28 11.59
C PHE A 32 2.38 10.26 10.78
N TRP A 33 3.63 9.89 10.51
CA TRP A 33 4.61 10.74 9.84
C TRP A 33 4.57 10.56 8.32
N HIS A 34 4.56 11.65 7.55
CA HIS A 34 4.47 11.61 6.10
C HIS A 34 5.52 12.51 5.47
N LEU A 35 5.92 12.15 4.24
CA LEU A 35 6.74 13.04 3.42
C LEU A 35 5.87 14.21 2.92
N PRO A 36 6.44 15.43 2.76
CA PRO A 36 5.66 16.63 2.45
C PRO A 36 4.86 16.48 1.15
N GLN A 37 5.46 15.87 0.12
CA GLN A 37 4.84 15.64 -1.18
C GLN A 37 3.65 14.67 -1.14
N LEU A 38 3.50 13.89 -0.07
CA LEU A 38 2.43 12.90 0.07
C LEU A 38 1.24 13.44 0.86
N ILE A 39 1.40 14.52 1.63
CA ILE A 39 0.33 15.10 2.46
C ILE A 39 -0.91 15.43 1.62
N LYS A 40 -0.73 16.11 0.48
CA LYS A 40 -1.85 16.43 -0.42
C LYS A 40 -2.62 15.19 -0.89
N GLY A 41 -1.89 14.15 -1.25
CA GLY A 41 -2.46 12.88 -1.72
C GLY A 41 -3.22 12.15 -0.62
N VAL A 42 -2.64 12.09 0.58
CA VAL A 42 -3.25 11.52 1.78
C VAL A 42 -4.53 12.28 2.15
N THR A 43 -4.47 13.61 2.27
CA THR A 43 -5.64 14.46 2.58
C THR A 43 -6.74 14.25 1.53
N ARG A 44 -6.41 14.21 0.24
CA ARG A 44 -7.37 13.95 -0.84
C ARG A 44 -8.05 12.58 -0.67
N VAL A 45 -7.30 11.51 -0.42
CA VAL A 45 -7.86 10.17 -0.24
C VAL A 45 -8.83 10.15 0.93
N THR A 46 -8.45 10.71 2.09
CA THR A 46 -9.33 10.73 3.27
C THR A 46 -10.64 11.50 3.05
N LYS A 47 -10.63 12.53 2.19
CA LYS A 47 -11.80 13.37 1.92
C LYS A 47 -12.69 12.82 0.80
N ASN A 48 -12.09 12.28 -0.26
CA ASN A 48 -12.77 12.10 -1.55
C ASN A 48 -12.83 10.65 -2.02
N PHE A 49 -11.98 9.76 -1.52
CA PHE A 49 -11.99 8.37 -1.99
C PHE A 49 -13.21 7.63 -1.45
N GLN A 50 -14.00 7.06 -2.36
CA GLN A 50 -15.16 6.24 -2.04
C GLN A 50 -14.97 4.83 -2.63
N PRO A 51 -14.55 3.84 -1.81
CA PRO A 51 -14.31 2.49 -2.30
C PRO A 51 -15.62 1.78 -2.67
N LEU A 52 -15.64 1.16 -3.84
CA LEU A 52 -16.73 0.29 -4.27
C LEU A 52 -16.71 -1.04 -3.50
N PRO A 53 -17.85 -1.71 -3.30
CA PRO A 53 -17.90 -3.03 -2.68
C PRO A 53 -16.99 -4.09 -3.33
N SER A 54 -16.74 -3.96 -4.64
CA SER A 54 -15.90 -4.85 -5.43
C SER A 54 -14.40 -4.50 -5.40
N ASP A 55 -14.03 -3.35 -4.83
CA ASP A 55 -12.64 -2.91 -4.77
C ASP A 55 -11.81 -3.80 -3.84
N VAL A 56 -10.53 -3.95 -4.21
CA VAL A 56 -9.50 -4.62 -3.42
C VAL A 56 -8.45 -3.59 -3.05
N ILE A 57 -8.22 -3.39 -1.75
CA ILE A 57 -7.22 -2.46 -1.22
C ILE A 57 -6.06 -3.25 -0.63
N LEU A 58 -4.90 -3.19 -1.27
CA LEU A 58 -3.64 -3.71 -0.74
C LEU A 58 -2.98 -2.66 0.16
N ALA A 59 -3.06 -2.83 1.46
CA ALA A 59 -2.38 -2.00 2.43
C ALA A 59 -1.07 -2.64 2.89
N SER A 60 -0.05 -1.82 3.15
CA SER A 60 1.22 -2.30 3.71
C SER A 60 2.00 -1.16 4.31
N PHE A 61 2.77 -1.40 5.37
CA PHE A 61 3.84 -0.48 5.71
C PHE A 61 4.89 -0.51 4.58
N PRO A 62 5.58 0.59 4.24
CA PRO A 62 6.62 0.56 3.22
C PRO A 62 7.63 -0.57 3.44
N LYS A 63 8.04 -1.21 2.34
CA LYS A 63 9.11 -2.23 2.33
C LYS A 63 8.77 -3.58 2.99
N THR A 64 7.49 -3.87 3.23
CA THR A 64 7.03 -5.19 3.74
C THR A 64 6.67 -6.20 2.64
N GLY A 65 7.05 -5.97 1.38
CA GLY A 65 6.80 -6.91 0.27
C GLY A 65 5.68 -6.51 -0.69
N THR A 66 5.29 -5.23 -0.70
CA THR A 66 4.18 -4.69 -1.50
C THR A 66 4.29 -5.02 -2.99
N THR A 67 5.47 -4.91 -3.61
CA THR A 67 5.65 -5.15 -5.05
C THR A 67 5.29 -6.57 -5.45
N TRP A 68 5.73 -7.56 -4.66
CA TRP A 68 5.40 -8.96 -4.93
C TRP A 68 3.91 -9.22 -4.74
N LEU A 69 3.32 -8.68 -3.68
CA LEU A 69 1.90 -8.88 -3.41
C LEU A 69 1.01 -8.15 -4.43
N LYS A 70 1.43 -7.00 -4.98
CA LYS A 70 0.75 -6.35 -6.12
C LYS A 70 0.67 -7.29 -7.32
N ALA A 71 1.79 -7.92 -7.70
CA ALA A 71 1.84 -8.86 -8.81
C ALA A 71 0.93 -10.07 -8.58
N LEU A 72 0.97 -10.67 -7.37
CA LEU A 72 0.12 -11.80 -7.02
C LEU A 72 -1.37 -11.43 -7.07
N LEU A 73 -1.78 -10.34 -6.41
CA LEU A 73 -3.18 -9.90 -6.42
C LEU A 73 -3.67 -9.59 -7.84
N TYR A 74 -2.84 -8.92 -8.64
CA TYR A 74 -3.15 -8.65 -10.04
C TYR A 74 -3.34 -9.95 -10.84
N SER A 75 -2.41 -10.90 -10.73
CA SER A 75 -2.49 -12.19 -11.40
C SER A 75 -3.70 -13.03 -10.97
N ILE A 76 -4.10 -12.96 -9.70
CA ILE A 76 -5.27 -13.67 -9.18
C ILE A 76 -6.58 -13.07 -9.72
N VAL A 77 -6.70 -11.74 -9.71
CA VAL A 77 -7.94 -11.05 -10.13
C VAL A 77 -8.06 -10.97 -11.65
N ASN A 78 -6.94 -10.74 -12.35
CA ASN A 78 -6.87 -10.50 -13.79
C ASN A 78 -6.17 -11.65 -14.53
N ARG A 79 -6.53 -12.91 -14.24
CA ARG A 79 -5.88 -14.12 -14.80
C ARG A 79 -5.73 -14.08 -16.31
N SER A 80 -6.74 -13.57 -17.03
CA SER A 80 -6.75 -13.48 -18.49
C SER A 80 -5.74 -12.44 -19.05
N SER A 81 -5.37 -11.44 -18.26
CA SER A 81 -4.44 -10.37 -18.66
C SER A 81 -3.16 -10.34 -17.82
N LYS A 82 -2.81 -11.45 -17.16
CA LYS A 82 -1.57 -11.58 -16.37
C LYS A 82 -0.29 -11.31 -17.17
N HIS A 83 -0.32 -11.55 -18.48
CA HIS A 83 0.79 -11.27 -19.39
C HIS A 83 1.23 -9.81 -19.36
N ARG A 84 0.39 -8.88 -18.88
CA ARG A 84 0.76 -7.48 -18.69
C ARG A 84 1.89 -7.28 -17.68
N LEU A 85 2.06 -8.16 -16.69
CA LEU A 85 3.15 -8.09 -15.72
C LEU A 85 4.54 -8.31 -16.34
N THR A 86 4.63 -8.84 -17.57
CA THR A 86 5.92 -9.01 -18.26
C THR A 86 6.39 -7.72 -18.95
N VAL A 87 5.47 -6.79 -19.21
CA VAL A 87 5.72 -5.53 -19.95
C VAL A 87 5.46 -4.28 -19.10
N GLU A 88 4.62 -4.38 -18.07
CA GLU A 88 4.25 -3.29 -17.18
C GLU A 88 4.70 -3.56 -15.74
N ASN A 89 5.09 -2.50 -15.04
CA ASN A 89 5.44 -2.60 -13.63
C ASN A 89 4.18 -2.83 -12.77
N ALA A 90 4.27 -3.73 -11.78
CA ALA A 90 3.17 -4.01 -10.85
C ALA A 90 2.64 -2.76 -10.10
N HIS A 91 3.48 -1.74 -9.89
CA HIS A 91 3.06 -0.46 -9.31
C HIS A 91 2.13 0.35 -10.22
N SER A 92 2.22 0.18 -11.54
CA SER A 92 1.31 0.81 -12.51
C SER A 92 -0.02 0.06 -12.60
N LEU A 93 0.02 -1.27 -12.54
CA LEU A 93 -1.17 -2.13 -12.59
C LEU A 93 -2.01 -2.09 -11.31
N VAL A 94 -1.35 -1.87 -10.16
CA VAL A 94 -1.99 -1.70 -8.85
C VAL A 94 -1.53 -0.37 -8.26
N PRO A 95 -2.14 0.76 -8.64
CA PRO A 95 -1.66 2.10 -8.29
C PRO A 95 -1.84 2.42 -6.80
N PHE A 96 -1.06 3.39 -6.29
CA PHE A 96 -1.20 3.88 -4.93
C PHE A 96 -2.28 4.96 -4.84
N LEU A 97 -3.23 4.83 -3.89
CA LEU A 97 -4.34 5.78 -3.71
C LEU A 97 -3.85 7.22 -3.49
N GLU A 98 -2.81 7.35 -2.66
CA GLU A 98 -2.23 8.63 -2.26
C GLU A 98 -1.31 9.24 -3.33
N TYR A 99 -1.03 8.56 -4.43
CA TYR A 99 -0.18 9.09 -5.51
C TYR A 99 -1.04 9.70 -6.61
N PHE A 100 -0.41 10.58 -7.40
CA PHE A 100 -1.00 11.13 -8.61
C PHE A 100 -0.58 10.27 -9.80
N ASP A 101 -1.47 10.09 -10.78
CA ASP A 101 -1.12 9.50 -12.06
C ASP A 101 -0.34 10.50 -12.94
N THR A 102 -0.01 10.09 -14.17
CA THR A 102 0.75 10.91 -15.13
C THR A 102 0.05 12.22 -15.50
N ASP A 103 -1.27 12.29 -15.36
CA ASP A 103 -2.08 13.46 -15.67
C ASP A 103 -2.36 14.32 -14.43
N GLY A 104 -1.73 13.99 -13.29
CA GLY A 104 -1.93 14.69 -12.03
C GLY A 104 -3.28 14.38 -11.37
N LYS A 105 -3.95 13.29 -11.75
CA LYS A 105 -5.26 12.86 -11.22
C LYS A 105 -5.12 11.70 -10.24
N PRO A 106 -6.12 11.47 -9.36
CA PRO A 106 -6.15 10.26 -8.55
C PRO A 106 -6.43 9.02 -9.39
N PRO A 107 -5.80 7.88 -9.06
CA PRO A 107 -5.99 6.64 -9.83
C PRO A 107 -7.42 6.09 -9.79
N TYR A 108 -8.20 6.46 -8.77
CA TYR A 108 -9.58 6.02 -8.62
C TYR A 108 -10.58 6.81 -9.47
N GLU A 109 -10.19 7.96 -10.03
CA GLU A 109 -11.01 8.73 -11.00
C GLU A 109 -10.80 8.22 -12.43
N SER A 110 -9.58 7.82 -12.79
CA SER A 110 -9.28 7.27 -14.12
C SER A 110 -9.90 5.87 -14.32
N THR A 111 -10.15 5.14 -13.23
CA THR A 111 -10.64 3.75 -13.25
C THR A 111 -12.16 3.62 -13.13
N THR A 112 -12.93 4.72 -13.07
CA THR A 112 -14.41 4.68 -13.08
C THR A 112 -15.00 4.36 -14.46
N ALA A 113 -14.17 4.24 -15.50
CA ALA A 113 -14.60 3.90 -16.86
C ALA A 113 -15.02 2.44 -17.04
N VAL A 114 -14.85 1.57 -16.03
CA VAL A 114 -15.30 0.17 -16.13
C VAL A 114 -16.69 0.00 -15.50
N PRO A 115 -17.69 -0.54 -16.24
CA PRO A 115 -19.06 -0.67 -15.73
C PRO A 115 -19.13 -1.49 -14.44
N PRO A 116 -19.85 -1.01 -13.40
CA PRO A 116 -20.04 -1.71 -12.12
C PRO A 116 -20.61 -3.13 -12.26
N ASP A 117 -21.41 -3.38 -13.31
CA ASP A 117 -22.12 -4.64 -13.54
C ASP A 117 -21.30 -5.71 -14.29
N SER A 118 -20.07 -5.41 -14.70
CA SER A 118 -19.18 -6.46 -15.18
C SER A 118 -18.60 -7.19 -13.97
N ASN A 119 -19.04 -8.44 -13.76
CA ASN A 119 -18.49 -9.39 -12.77
C ASN A 119 -16.95 -9.61 -12.91
N HIS A 120 -16.34 -8.98 -13.93
CA HIS A 120 -14.95 -9.03 -14.34
C HIS A 120 -14.12 -7.78 -14.03
N SER A 121 -14.66 -6.70 -13.45
CA SER A 121 -13.86 -5.51 -13.12
C SER A 121 -13.79 -5.24 -11.62
N ARG A 122 -12.93 -6.00 -10.94
CA ARG A 122 -12.48 -5.63 -9.58
C ARG A 122 -11.28 -4.70 -9.72
N ARG A 123 -11.42 -3.46 -9.25
CA ARG A 123 -10.31 -2.52 -9.20
C ARG A 123 -9.40 -2.91 -8.04
N ILE A 124 -8.10 -2.89 -8.27
CA ILE A 124 -7.11 -3.16 -7.23
C ILE A 124 -6.32 -1.87 -7.02
N PHE A 125 -6.37 -1.36 -5.80
CA PHE A 125 -5.56 -0.24 -5.37
C PHE A 125 -4.59 -0.68 -4.29
N SER A 126 -3.56 0.11 -4.07
CA SER A 126 -2.63 -0.07 -2.96
C SER A 126 -2.50 1.20 -2.14
N THR A 127 -2.03 1.06 -0.91
CA THR A 127 -1.76 2.21 -0.05
C THR A 127 -0.72 1.88 1.00
N HIS A 128 0.04 2.89 1.39
CA HIS A 128 0.86 2.90 2.59
C HIS A 128 0.24 3.70 3.74
N MET A 129 -0.98 4.24 3.54
CA MET A 129 -1.67 4.98 4.59
C MET A 129 -2.04 4.05 5.76
N PRO A 130 -1.91 4.51 7.01
CA PRO A 130 -2.38 3.78 8.18
C PRO A 130 -3.90 3.64 8.17
N TYR A 131 -4.40 2.53 8.71
CA TYR A 131 -5.84 2.27 8.80
C TYR A 131 -6.58 3.38 9.56
N GLN A 132 -5.97 3.97 10.58
CA GLN A 132 -6.54 5.03 11.40
C GLN A 132 -6.94 6.27 10.59
N LEU A 133 -6.22 6.58 9.51
CA LEU A 133 -6.58 7.67 8.60
C LEU A 133 -7.68 7.26 7.61
N LEU A 134 -7.81 5.96 7.34
CA LEU A 134 -8.76 5.39 6.38
C LEU A 134 -10.01 4.78 7.05
N ALA A 135 -10.10 4.75 8.38
CA ALA A 135 -11.11 4.00 9.11
C ALA A 135 -12.52 4.39 8.65
N LYS A 136 -12.83 5.69 8.62
CA LYS A 136 -14.13 6.20 8.15
C LYS A 136 -14.47 5.72 6.73
N THR A 137 -13.49 5.71 5.83
CA THR A 137 -13.66 5.33 4.42
C THR A 137 -13.84 3.83 4.23
N LEU A 138 -13.02 3.02 4.91
CA LEU A 138 -13.04 1.57 4.78
C LEU A 138 -14.17 0.93 5.59
N ASP A 139 -14.54 1.52 6.72
CA ASP A 139 -15.59 0.98 7.58
C ASP A 139 -16.97 1.10 6.91
N SER A 140 -17.19 2.16 6.13
CA SER A 140 -18.44 2.38 5.39
C SER A 140 -18.61 1.53 4.14
N SER A 141 -17.60 0.75 3.73
CA SER A 141 -17.63 -0.04 2.49
C SER A 141 -17.47 -1.54 2.75
N ALA A 142 -17.98 -2.34 1.81
CA ALA A 142 -17.79 -3.79 1.77
C ALA A 142 -16.54 -4.20 0.97
N CYS A 143 -15.71 -3.23 0.55
CA CYS A 143 -14.44 -3.50 -0.13
C CYS A 143 -13.55 -4.45 0.67
N ARG A 144 -12.68 -5.17 -0.05
CA ARG A 144 -11.76 -6.13 0.57
C ARG A 144 -10.41 -5.48 0.82
N VAL A 145 -9.88 -5.66 2.02
CA VAL A 145 -8.57 -5.17 2.43
C VAL A 145 -7.62 -6.35 2.57
N VAL A 146 -6.48 -6.30 1.90
CA VAL A 146 -5.37 -7.23 2.12
C VAL A 146 -4.23 -6.44 2.76
N TYR A 147 -3.77 -6.88 3.92
CA TYR A 147 -2.64 -6.25 4.60
C TYR A 147 -1.44 -7.20 4.69
N VAL A 148 -0.27 -6.74 4.25
CA VAL A 148 1.00 -7.46 4.41
C VAL A 148 1.95 -6.76 5.37
N THR A 149 2.39 -7.50 6.39
CA THR A 149 3.47 -7.10 7.28
C THR A 149 4.72 -7.94 7.06
N ARG A 150 5.83 -7.52 7.63
CA ARG A 150 7.12 -8.22 7.58
C ARG A 150 7.89 -7.93 8.86
N ASN A 151 8.75 -8.84 9.31
CA ASN A 151 9.61 -8.62 10.48
C ASN A 151 10.20 -7.20 10.51
N PRO A 152 10.02 -6.43 11.60
CA PRO A 152 10.45 -5.03 11.65
C PRO A 152 11.95 -4.84 11.43
N LYS A 153 12.80 -5.80 11.84
CA LYS A 153 14.25 -5.74 11.61
C LYS A 153 14.58 -5.81 10.12
N ASP A 154 13.92 -6.71 9.40
CA ASP A 154 14.06 -6.84 7.96
C ASP A 154 13.49 -5.62 7.21
N THR A 155 12.34 -5.11 7.66
CA THR A 155 11.70 -3.91 7.12
C THR A 155 12.62 -2.70 7.24
N LEU A 156 13.25 -2.53 8.41
CA LEU A 156 14.20 -1.45 8.67
C LEU A 156 15.39 -1.52 7.72
N VAL A 157 16.03 -2.69 7.59
CA VAL A 157 17.17 -2.88 6.68
C VAL A 157 16.76 -2.62 5.22
N SER A 158 15.59 -3.10 4.79
CA SER A 158 15.08 -2.83 3.45
C SER A 158 14.79 -1.35 3.21
N SER A 159 14.25 -0.65 4.20
CA SER A 159 14.00 0.80 4.15
C SER A 159 15.29 1.59 4.08
N TRP A 160 16.30 1.20 4.85
CA TRP A 160 17.63 1.81 4.81
C TRP A 160 18.23 1.73 3.40
N HIS A 161 18.32 0.54 2.82
CA HIS A 161 18.84 0.37 1.46
C HIS A 161 18.01 1.10 0.40
N PHE A 162 16.70 1.28 0.62
CA PHE A 162 15.84 2.01 -0.29
C PHE A 162 16.10 3.52 -0.23
N VAL A 163 16.15 4.10 0.97
CA VAL A 163 16.37 5.54 1.16
C VAL A 163 17.77 5.96 0.70
N LYS A 164 18.81 5.12 0.88
CA LYS A 164 20.17 5.37 0.32
C LYS A 164 20.18 5.70 -1.17
N LYS A 165 19.19 5.23 -1.93
CA LYS A 165 19.15 5.44 -3.38
C LYS A 165 18.73 6.85 -3.74
N TRP A 166 18.07 7.58 -2.83
CA TRP A 166 17.57 8.95 -3.06
C TRP A 166 18.73 9.92 -3.15
N GLU A 167 18.66 10.89 -4.06
CA GLU A 167 19.75 11.85 -4.32
C GLU A 167 20.11 12.65 -3.07
N LYS A 168 19.12 13.25 -2.40
CA LYS A 168 19.28 13.97 -1.13
C LYS A 168 19.87 13.12 -0.01
N ALA A 169 19.66 11.80 -0.06
CA ALA A 169 20.19 10.89 0.94
C ALA A 169 21.68 10.55 0.72
N ARG A 170 22.21 10.83 -0.47
CA ARG A 170 23.62 10.63 -0.81
C ARG A 170 24.50 11.80 -0.39
N GLU A 171 23.94 12.99 -0.30
CA GLU A 171 24.66 14.20 0.12
C GLU A 171 25.07 14.12 1.60
N GLU A 172 24.15 13.67 2.46
CA GLU A 172 24.40 13.44 3.89
C GLU A 172 23.79 12.11 4.35
N PRO A 173 24.48 10.97 4.16
CA PRO A 173 23.98 9.69 4.62
C PRO A 173 24.04 9.60 6.15
N TRP A 174 22.92 9.27 6.79
CA TRP A 174 22.92 8.98 8.22
C TRP A 174 23.69 7.69 8.55
N PRO A 175 24.38 7.66 9.72
CA PRO A 175 24.83 6.41 10.33
C PRO A 175 23.65 5.45 10.54
N PHE A 176 23.90 4.15 10.45
CA PHE A 176 22.84 3.14 10.55
C PHE A 176 22.15 3.18 11.92
N GLU A 177 22.88 3.51 12.98
CA GLU A 177 22.40 3.63 14.35
C GLU A 177 21.30 4.70 14.48
N VAL A 178 21.45 5.82 13.77
CA VAL A 178 20.44 6.89 13.71
C VAL A 178 19.18 6.39 13.00
N VAL A 179 19.34 5.59 11.94
CA VAL A 179 18.19 4.97 11.24
C VAL A 179 17.43 4.04 12.18
N VAL A 180 18.15 3.24 12.96
CA VAL A 180 17.56 2.34 13.95
C VAL A 180 16.81 3.12 15.02
N GLU A 181 17.43 4.14 15.60
CA GLU A 181 16.80 5.00 16.60
C GLU A 181 15.51 5.62 16.07
N LYS A 182 15.54 6.22 14.88
CA LYS A 182 14.36 6.86 14.29
C LYS A 182 13.24 5.87 13.99
N PHE A 183 13.58 4.67 13.52
CA PHE A 183 12.61 3.59 13.32
C PHE A 183 11.97 3.17 14.65
N CYS A 184 12.77 2.98 15.70
CA CYS A 184 12.29 2.62 17.04
C CYS A 184 11.41 3.71 17.66
N CYS A 185 11.74 4.98 17.44
CA CYS A 185 10.93 6.13 17.88
C CYS A 185 9.68 6.35 17.00
N GLY A 186 9.49 5.57 15.93
CA GLY A 186 8.35 5.66 15.02
C GLY A 186 8.41 6.83 14.03
N VAL A 187 9.51 7.57 14.00
CA VAL A 187 9.71 8.76 13.15
C VAL A 187 10.21 8.30 11.78
N THR A 188 9.33 7.72 10.98
CA THR A 188 9.63 7.21 9.63
C THR A 188 8.43 7.46 8.73
N PRO A 189 8.56 7.52 7.38
CA PRO A 189 7.40 7.60 6.50
C PRO A 189 6.36 6.51 6.83
N TYR A 190 5.12 6.93 7.08
CA TYR A 190 3.96 6.16 7.56
C TYR A 190 4.08 5.52 8.95
N GLY A 191 5.14 5.86 9.69
CA GLY A 191 5.35 5.40 11.06
C GLY A 191 4.45 6.13 12.07
N PRO A 192 4.26 5.58 13.27
CA PRO A 192 5.01 4.44 13.84
C PRO A 192 4.62 3.06 13.27
N TYR A 193 5.62 2.17 13.08
CA TYR A 193 5.44 0.87 12.43
C TYR A 193 4.43 -0.04 13.13
N TYR A 194 4.51 -0.16 14.47
CA TYR A 194 3.62 -1.06 15.21
C TYR A 194 2.19 -0.55 15.20
N ASP A 195 1.96 0.73 15.43
CA ASP A 195 0.62 1.35 15.37
C ASP A 195 -0.02 1.19 13.99
N HIS A 196 0.78 1.32 12.93
CA HIS A 196 0.35 1.08 11.56
C HIS A 196 -0.12 -0.38 11.38
N MET A 197 0.68 -1.35 11.83
CA MET A 197 0.34 -2.76 11.72
C MET A 197 -0.84 -3.16 12.62
N ILE A 198 -0.92 -2.63 13.85
CA ILE A 198 -1.97 -2.94 14.82
C ILE A 198 -3.34 -2.50 14.29
N GLY A 199 -3.42 -1.33 13.64
CA GLY A 199 -4.68 -0.85 13.03
C GLY A 199 -5.27 -1.87 12.05
N TYR A 200 -4.46 -2.33 11.10
CA TYR A 200 -4.90 -3.35 10.13
C TYR A 200 -5.09 -4.74 10.74
N ARG A 201 -4.31 -5.10 11.77
CA ARG A 201 -4.51 -6.36 12.48
C ARG A 201 -5.87 -6.38 13.19
N LYS A 202 -6.22 -5.29 13.87
CA LYS A 202 -7.53 -5.13 14.52
C LYS A 202 -8.66 -5.24 13.50
N LEU A 203 -8.56 -4.53 12.38
CA LEU A 203 -9.52 -4.64 11.27
C LEU A 203 -9.71 -6.09 10.80
N SER A 204 -8.63 -6.85 10.64
CA SER A 204 -8.70 -8.27 10.21
C SER A 204 -9.40 -9.18 11.21
N LEU A 205 -9.31 -8.88 12.51
CA LEU A 205 -9.97 -9.64 13.57
C LEU A 205 -11.46 -9.28 13.67
N GLU A 206 -11.79 -8.01 13.51
CA GLU A 206 -13.17 -7.51 13.57
C GLU A 206 -13.97 -7.85 12.31
N ARG A 207 -13.30 -7.88 11.15
CA ARG A 207 -13.95 -8.06 9.84
C ARG A 207 -13.23 -9.12 8.98
N PRO A 208 -13.14 -10.38 9.43
CA PRO A 208 -12.38 -11.43 8.73
C PRO A 208 -12.89 -11.74 7.31
N LYS A 209 -14.15 -11.41 7.00
CA LYS A 209 -14.73 -11.57 5.65
C LYS A 209 -14.29 -10.49 4.66
N SER A 210 -13.87 -9.31 5.15
CA SER A 210 -13.48 -8.17 4.32
C SER A 210 -12.05 -7.70 4.56
N ALA A 211 -11.31 -8.30 5.50
CA ALA A 211 -9.93 -7.96 5.78
C ALA A 211 -9.08 -9.22 6.01
N HIS A 212 -8.02 -9.37 5.21
CA HIS A 212 -7.07 -10.47 5.28
C HIS A 212 -5.69 -9.96 5.67
N PHE A 213 -5.16 -10.47 6.78
CA PHE A 213 -3.84 -10.11 7.30
C PHE A 213 -2.87 -11.26 7.09
N LEU A 214 -1.72 -10.98 6.47
CA LEU A 214 -0.66 -11.97 6.25
C LEU A 214 0.73 -11.39 6.52
N THR A 215 1.70 -12.26 6.77
CA THR A 215 3.11 -11.89 6.83
C THR A 215 3.83 -12.25 5.54
N TYR A 216 4.85 -11.46 5.19
CA TYR A 216 5.75 -11.74 4.08
C TYR A 216 6.47 -13.08 4.26
N GLU A 217 6.83 -13.43 5.49
CA GLU A 217 7.50 -14.67 5.85
C GLU A 217 6.61 -15.89 5.57
N GLU A 218 5.35 -15.87 5.99
CA GLU A 218 4.38 -16.91 5.68
C GLU A 218 4.20 -17.08 4.16
N LEU A 219 4.01 -15.97 3.44
CA LEU A 219 3.85 -15.97 1.99
C LEU A 219 5.09 -16.51 1.28
N ARG A 220 6.29 -16.18 1.76
CA ARG A 220 7.56 -16.65 1.20
C ARG A 220 7.78 -18.15 1.47
N ASN A 221 7.39 -18.63 2.64
CA ASN A 221 7.61 -20.01 3.04
C ASN A 221 6.65 -20.98 2.33
N ASP A 222 5.38 -20.59 2.14
CA ASP A 222 4.39 -21.40 1.43
C ASP A 222 3.53 -20.56 0.45
N PRO A 223 4.11 -20.12 -0.68
CA PRO A 223 3.44 -19.20 -1.58
C PRO A 223 2.20 -19.82 -2.23
N GLN A 224 2.20 -21.13 -2.53
CA GLN A 224 1.08 -21.78 -3.23
C GLN A 224 -0.17 -21.81 -2.37
N THR A 225 -0.05 -22.20 -1.09
CA THR A 225 -1.18 -22.20 -0.15
C THR A 225 -1.71 -20.79 0.09
N HIS A 226 -0.83 -19.81 0.25
CA HIS A 226 -1.26 -18.42 0.47
C HIS A 226 -1.90 -17.80 -0.77
N VAL A 227 -1.45 -18.13 -1.98
CA VAL A 227 -2.11 -17.71 -3.24
C VAL A 227 -3.52 -18.28 -3.35
N LYS A 228 -3.75 -19.56 -2.98
CA LYS A 228 -5.10 -20.14 -2.93
C LYS A 228 -6.00 -19.43 -1.92
N LYS A 229 -5.51 -19.20 -0.70
CA LYS A 229 -6.24 -18.45 0.34
C LYS A 229 -6.59 -17.03 -0.09
N LEU A 230 -5.67 -16.33 -0.75
CA LEU A 230 -5.92 -15.00 -1.30
C LEU A 230 -7.00 -15.08 -2.39
N ALA A 231 -6.93 -16.05 -3.30
CA ALA A 231 -7.93 -16.23 -4.35
C ALA A 231 -9.34 -16.49 -3.79
N GLU A 232 -9.46 -17.34 -2.77
CA GLU A 232 -10.72 -17.56 -2.05
C GLU A 232 -11.23 -16.27 -1.38
N PHE A 233 -10.37 -15.58 -0.64
CA PHE A 233 -10.73 -14.32 0.03
C PHE A 233 -11.22 -13.25 -0.96
N LEU A 234 -10.59 -13.15 -2.12
CA LEU A 234 -10.94 -12.20 -3.18
C LEU A 234 -12.20 -12.62 -3.97
N GLY A 235 -12.78 -13.78 -3.67
CA GLY A 235 -13.94 -14.32 -4.41
C GLY A 235 -13.59 -14.71 -5.84
N CYS A 236 -12.34 -15.11 -6.08
CA CYS A 236 -11.83 -15.60 -7.35
C CYS A 236 -11.16 -16.98 -7.14
N PRO A 237 -11.82 -18.01 -6.58
CA PRO A 237 -11.19 -19.31 -6.35
C PRO A 237 -10.61 -19.91 -7.64
N PHE A 238 -9.61 -20.77 -7.50
CA PHE A 238 -9.13 -21.56 -8.62
C PHE A 238 -10.07 -22.73 -8.83
N GLU A 239 -10.45 -22.98 -10.08
CA GLU A 239 -11.40 -24.03 -10.46
C GLU A 239 -10.87 -24.77 -11.70
N GLY A 240 -11.37 -25.99 -11.94
CA GLY A 240 -10.96 -26.85 -13.04
C GLY A 240 -9.95 -27.94 -12.68
N GLU A 241 -9.46 -28.66 -13.69
CA GLU A 241 -8.64 -29.86 -13.49
C GLU A 241 -7.18 -29.56 -13.07
N ASP A 242 -6.60 -28.44 -13.51
CA ASP A 242 -5.20 -28.07 -13.23
C ASP A 242 -5.07 -26.85 -12.30
N VAL A 243 -5.71 -26.91 -11.13
CA VAL A 243 -5.58 -25.86 -10.10
C VAL A 243 -4.12 -25.68 -9.65
N GLU A 244 -3.38 -26.77 -9.47
CA GLU A 244 -1.99 -26.72 -9.01
C GLU A 244 -1.05 -26.11 -10.06
N GLY A 245 -1.27 -26.36 -11.35
CA GLY A 245 -0.54 -25.70 -12.43
C GLY A 245 -0.81 -24.21 -12.48
N GLN A 246 -2.07 -23.80 -12.42
CA GLN A 246 -2.47 -22.38 -12.40
C GLN A 246 -1.84 -21.62 -11.23
N VAL A 247 -1.87 -22.19 -10.02
CA VAL A 247 -1.27 -21.58 -8.82
C VAL A 247 0.24 -21.47 -8.96
N ARG A 248 0.92 -22.53 -9.43
CA ARG A 248 2.37 -22.51 -9.66
C ARG A 248 2.79 -21.47 -10.70
N GLU A 249 1.98 -21.26 -11.73
CA GLU A 249 2.24 -20.24 -12.74
C GLU A 249 2.15 -18.82 -12.15
N ILE A 250 1.14 -18.55 -11.32
CA ILE A 250 0.99 -17.26 -10.65
C ILE A 250 2.13 -16.98 -9.67
N VAL A 251 2.58 -17.99 -8.92
CA VAL A 251 3.71 -17.83 -7.98
C VAL A 251 5.02 -17.50 -8.70
N LYS A 252 5.17 -17.91 -9.96
CA LYS A 252 6.35 -17.62 -10.79
C LYS A 252 6.28 -16.28 -11.53
N SER A 253 5.11 -15.63 -11.53
CA SER A 253 4.84 -14.40 -12.29
C SER A 253 5.49 -13.16 -11.68
#